data_AF-A0A6P0RTJ2-F1
#
_entry.id   AF-A0A6P0RTJ2-F1
#
_cell.length_a   1.000
_cell.length_b   1.000
_cell.length_c   1.000
_cell.angle_alpha   90.00
_cell.angle_beta   90.00
_cell.angle_gamma   90.00
#
_symmetry.space_group_name_H-M   'P 1'
#
loop_
_entity.id
_entity.type
_entity.pdbx_description
1 polymer ?
#
loop_
_entity_poly.entity_id
_entity_poly.type
_entity_poly.pdbx_seq_one_letter_code
_entity_poly.pdbx_strand_id
1 'polypeptide(L)'
;MLWKALTSDITKASQTMPLRLIVVMPFVLQIFTAVGLTGWLSLRNGQKAVNDVATQLRCEITARIEEHLKMQVKAPHLVNQINANAIKFGQVNPDEPQTLEHHIWGQLRSFPYLTSSYFGTVDGYMISGRRMPDLSLTVATEHPSTGGKFLRYYTNNQGERGELLEVLPDYNPRVRPWYKAAIVAGEPTWSPIYPEFVTKRLGI
;
A
#
# COMPACT_ATOMS: atom_id res chain seq x y z
N MET A 1 72.69 -20.88 5.46
CA MET A 1 73.24 -20.40 6.74
C MET A 1 72.17 -19.82 7.69
N LEU A 2 71.02 -19.33 7.21
CA LEU A 2 69.94 -18.76 8.04
C LEU A 2 69.22 -19.77 8.97
N TRP A 3 69.11 -21.04 8.58
CA TRP A 3 68.43 -22.07 9.39
C TRP A 3 69.18 -22.46 10.68
N LYS A 4 70.52 -22.45 10.66
CA LYS A 4 71.33 -22.79 11.84
C LYS A 4 71.27 -21.70 12.93
N ALA A 5 71.15 -20.44 12.53
CA ALA A 5 71.01 -19.31 13.45
C ALA A 5 69.65 -19.32 14.17
N LEU A 6 68.57 -19.58 13.43
CA LEU A 6 67.23 -19.76 14.00
C LEU A 6 67.18 -20.92 15.01
N THR A 7 67.83 -22.05 14.72
CA THR A 7 67.87 -23.17 15.68
C THR A 7 68.76 -22.92 16.89
N SER A 8 69.88 -22.19 16.71
CA SER A 8 70.81 -21.94 17.81
C SER A 8 70.24 -20.98 18.86
N ASP A 9 69.48 -19.98 18.41
CA ASP A 9 68.85 -19.00 19.30
C ASP A 9 67.70 -19.62 20.10
N ILE A 10 66.96 -20.55 19.50
CA ILE A 10 65.92 -21.35 20.18
C ILE A 10 66.55 -22.26 21.26
N THR A 11 67.67 -22.91 20.96
CA THR A 11 68.37 -23.78 21.92
C THR A 11 69.02 -23.03 23.08
N LYS A 12 69.55 -21.80 22.87
CA LYS A 12 70.11 -20.98 23.96
C LYS A 12 69.04 -20.43 24.88
N ALA A 13 67.89 -20.00 24.35
CA ALA A 13 66.75 -19.55 25.15
C ALA A 13 66.13 -20.67 26.00
N SER A 14 66.23 -21.92 25.54
CA SER A 14 65.73 -23.11 26.26
C SER A 14 66.57 -23.50 27.49
N GLN A 15 67.83 -23.08 27.61
CA GLN A 15 68.72 -23.48 28.71
C GLN A 15 68.54 -22.64 30.00
N THR A 16 67.83 -21.51 29.93
CA THR A 16 67.56 -20.61 31.07
C THR A 16 66.08 -20.53 31.46
N MET A 17 65.20 -21.21 30.72
CA MET A 17 63.75 -21.23 30.96
C MET A 17 63.31 -22.48 31.73
N PRO A 18 62.44 -22.36 32.75
CA PRO A 18 61.95 -23.50 33.51
C PRO A 18 61.16 -24.47 32.60
N LEU A 19 61.37 -25.78 32.76
CA LEU A 19 60.76 -26.86 31.94
C LEU A 19 59.23 -26.72 31.79
N ARG A 20 58.57 -26.21 32.83
CA ARG A 20 57.12 -25.91 32.84
C ARG A 20 56.72 -24.92 31.75
N LEU A 21 57.55 -23.92 31.45
CA LEU A 21 57.28 -22.93 30.40
C LEU A 21 57.35 -23.57 29.01
N ILE A 22 58.37 -24.40 28.76
CA ILE A 22 58.60 -25.06 27.46
C ILE A 22 57.44 -26.00 27.11
N VAL A 23 56.86 -26.68 28.09
CA VAL A 23 55.73 -27.61 27.87
C VAL A 23 54.39 -26.89 27.86
N VAL A 24 54.12 -25.95 28.78
CA VAL A 24 52.76 -25.37 28.94
C VAL A 24 52.44 -24.29 27.90
N MET A 25 53.42 -23.46 27.49
CA MET A 25 53.20 -22.39 26.50
C MET A 25 52.58 -22.87 25.17
N PRO A 26 53.10 -23.93 24.50
CA PRO A 26 52.55 -24.36 23.23
C PRO A 26 51.09 -24.83 23.33
N PHE A 27 50.71 -25.52 24.43
CA PHE A 27 49.31 -25.90 24.65
C PHE A 27 48.40 -24.70 24.87
N VAL A 28 48.85 -23.72 25.67
CA VAL A 28 48.09 -22.48 25.91
C VAL A 28 47.91 -21.72 24.60
N LEU A 29 48.98 -21.56 23.81
CA LEU A 29 48.91 -20.90 22.50
C LEU A 29 47.95 -21.63 21.55
N GLN A 30 47.97 -22.96 21.53
CA GLN A 30 47.06 -23.76 20.71
C GLN A 30 45.60 -23.57 21.13
N ILE A 31 45.31 -23.55 22.45
CA ILE A 31 43.96 -23.29 22.96
C ILE A 31 43.50 -21.87 22.59
N PHE A 32 44.33 -20.85 22.81
CA PHE A 32 44.00 -19.47 22.43
C PHE A 32 43.74 -19.35 20.92
N THR A 33 44.54 -20.02 20.10
CA THR A 33 44.36 -20.02 18.65
C THR A 33 43.04 -20.70 18.28
N ALA A 34 42.74 -21.87 18.84
CA ALA A 34 41.50 -22.59 18.55
C ALA A 34 40.25 -21.83 19.01
N VAL A 35 40.27 -21.27 20.22
CA VAL A 35 39.16 -20.49 20.77
C VAL A 35 38.99 -19.16 20.02
N GLY A 36 40.09 -18.47 19.70
CA GLY A 36 40.05 -17.24 18.92
C GLY A 36 39.50 -17.47 17.51
N LEU A 37 39.93 -18.55 16.84
CA LEU A 37 39.46 -18.90 15.50
C LEU A 37 37.97 -19.30 15.50
N THR A 38 37.55 -20.12 16.46
CA THR A 38 36.14 -20.52 16.57
C THR A 38 35.24 -19.36 16.98
N GLY A 39 35.70 -18.48 17.88
CA GLY A 39 35.01 -17.24 18.24
C GLY A 39 34.85 -16.30 17.05
N TRP A 40 35.93 -16.08 16.27
CA TRP A 40 35.87 -15.27 15.05
C TRP A 40 34.94 -15.86 14.00
N LEU A 41 35.02 -17.18 13.74
CA LEU A 41 34.12 -17.88 12.83
C LEU A 41 32.66 -17.79 13.29
N SER A 42 32.40 -17.96 14.58
CA SER A 42 31.06 -17.86 15.18
C SER A 42 30.47 -16.46 14.99
N LEU A 43 31.24 -15.41 15.28
CA LEU A 43 30.80 -14.03 15.08
C LEU A 43 30.54 -13.72 13.60
N ARG A 44 31.43 -14.15 12.69
CA ARG A 44 31.27 -13.95 11.25
C ARG A 44 30.03 -14.67 10.70
N ASN A 45 29.83 -15.92 11.10
CA ASN A 45 28.67 -16.71 10.67
C ASN A 45 27.37 -16.18 11.27
N GLY A 46 27.40 -15.75 12.54
CA GLY A 46 26.27 -15.11 13.20
C GLY A 46 25.85 -13.82 12.52
N GLN A 47 26.80 -12.93 12.21
CA GLN A 47 26.54 -11.71 11.45
C GLN A 47 25.93 -12.00 10.07
N LYS A 48 26.46 -12.99 9.35
CA LYS A 48 25.93 -13.41 8.06
C LYS A 48 24.49 -13.91 8.17
N ALA A 49 24.22 -14.83 9.09
CA ALA A 49 22.88 -15.39 9.29
C ALA A 49 21.86 -14.32 9.66
N VAL A 50 22.22 -13.38 10.56
CA VAL A 50 21.36 -12.25 10.93
C VAL A 50 21.10 -11.35 9.72
N ASN A 51 22.12 -11.02 8.93
CA ASN A 51 21.97 -10.17 7.77
C ASN A 51 21.12 -10.82 6.67
N ASP A 52 21.26 -12.14 6.48
CA ASP A 52 20.47 -12.90 5.51
C ASP A 52 18.98 -12.91 5.92
N VAL A 53 18.67 -13.19 7.19
CA VAL A 53 17.30 -13.15 7.72
C VAL A 53 16.71 -11.74 7.65
N ALA A 54 17.47 -10.71 8.03
CA ALA A 54 17.02 -9.32 7.94
C ALA A 54 16.72 -8.91 6.49
N THR A 55 17.52 -9.40 5.53
CA THR A 55 17.30 -9.17 4.10
C THR A 55 16.05 -9.89 3.60
N GLN A 56 15.87 -11.17 3.96
CA GLN A 56 14.67 -11.92 3.61
C GLN A 56 13.41 -11.26 4.18
N LEU A 57 13.45 -10.82 5.44
CA LEU A 57 12.34 -10.12 6.07
C LEU A 57 11.99 -8.82 5.33
N ARG A 58 12.98 -8.03 4.95
CA ARG A 58 12.76 -6.79 4.17
C ARG A 58 12.14 -7.08 2.80
N CYS A 59 12.61 -8.12 2.12
CA CYS A 59 12.04 -8.55 0.84
C CYS A 59 10.59 -9.00 0.99
N GLU A 60 10.29 -9.81 2.01
CA GLU A 60 8.92 -10.28 2.29
C GLU A 60 7.97 -9.13 2.62
N ILE A 61 8.41 -8.17 3.44
CA ILE A 61 7.62 -6.96 3.74
C ILE A 61 7.34 -6.17 2.46
N THR A 62 8.36 -5.98 1.61
CA THR A 62 8.20 -5.26 0.35
C THR A 62 7.22 -5.98 -0.58
N ALA A 63 7.35 -7.30 -0.72
CA ALA A 63 6.45 -8.11 -1.54
C ALA A 63 4.99 -8.03 -1.05
N ARG A 64 4.76 -8.08 0.26
CA ARG A 64 3.42 -7.91 0.84
C ARG A 64 2.85 -6.51 0.62
N ILE A 65 3.68 -5.47 0.74
CA ILE A 65 3.25 -4.09 0.44
C ILE A 65 2.84 -3.99 -1.03
N GLU A 66 3.64 -4.51 -1.95
CA GLU A 66 3.29 -4.53 -3.38
C GLU A 66 2.00 -5.30 -3.66
N GLU A 67 1.81 -6.46 -3.04
CA GLU A 67 0.60 -7.25 -3.20
C GLU A 67 -0.63 -6.50 -2.71
N HIS A 68 -0.53 -5.87 -1.53
CA HIS A 68 -1.61 -5.07 -0.98
C HIS A 68 -1.95 -3.87 -1.87
N LEU A 69 -0.94 -3.15 -2.37
CA LEU A 69 -1.13 -2.03 -3.31
C LEU A 69 -1.76 -2.50 -4.62
N LYS A 70 -1.30 -3.62 -5.19
CA LYS A 70 -1.90 -4.22 -6.40
C LYS A 70 -3.37 -4.54 -6.19
N MET A 71 -3.74 -5.08 -5.04
CA MET A 71 -5.14 -5.38 -4.72
C MET A 71 -5.99 -4.11 -4.62
N GLN A 72 -5.50 -3.08 -3.92
CA GLN A 72 -6.22 -1.82 -3.77
C GLN A 72 -6.41 -1.07 -5.09
N VAL A 73 -5.42 -1.10 -5.99
CA VAL A 73 -5.50 -0.44 -7.30
C VAL A 73 -6.35 -1.25 -8.29
N LYS A 74 -6.36 -2.59 -8.20
CA LYS A 74 -7.21 -3.41 -9.09
C LYS A 74 -8.70 -3.32 -8.77
N ALA A 75 -9.06 -3.16 -7.50
CA ALA A 75 -10.46 -3.25 -7.11
C ALA A 75 -11.38 -2.16 -7.71
N PRO A 76 -11.01 -0.86 -7.77
CA PRO A 76 -11.81 0.17 -8.43
C PRO A 76 -12.05 -0.09 -9.92
N HIS A 77 -11.06 -0.65 -10.63
CA HIS A 77 -11.24 -1.04 -12.04
C HIS A 77 -12.27 -2.16 -12.19
N LEU A 78 -12.25 -3.16 -11.32
CA LEU A 78 -13.25 -4.22 -11.32
C LEU A 78 -14.65 -3.68 -11.02
N VAL A 79 -14.77 -2.79 -10.03
CA VAL A 79 -16.01 -2.10 -9.67
C VAL A 79 -16.56 -1.29 -10.85
N ASN A 80 -15.71 -0.55 -11.56
CA ASN A 80 -16.09 0.19 -12.77
C ASN A 80 -16.55 -0.75 -13.90
N GLN A 81 -15.88 -1.89 -14.08
CA GLN A 81 -16.28 -2.88 -15.07
C GLN A 81 -17.66 -3.49 -14.73
N ILE A 82 -17.94 -3.77 -13.46
CA ILE A 82 -19.25 -4.22 -12.99
C ILE A 82 -20.32 -3.17 -13.30
N ASN A 83 -20.04 -1.89 -13.05
CA ASN A 83 -20.97 -0.79 -13.33
C ASN A 83 -21.23 -0.65 -14.84
N ALA A 84 -20.18 -0.68 -15.66
CA ALA A 84 -20.31 -0.61 -17.11
C ALA A 84 -21.14 -1.79 -17.66
N ASN A 85 -20.93 -2.99 -17.14
CA ASN A 85 -21.71 -4.17 -17.51
C ASN A 85 -23.17 -4.06 -17.08
N ALA A 86 -23.44 -3.58 -15.85
CA ALA A 86 -24.80 -3.40 -15.35
C ALA A 86 -25.59 -2.42 -16.21
N ILE A 87 -24.96 -1.32 -16.64
CA ILE A 87 -25.57 -0.37 -17.58
C ILE A 87 -25.76 -1.02 -18.96
N LYS A 88 -24.72 -1.66 -19.51
CA LYS A 88 -24.76 -2.30 -20.83
C LYS A 88 -25.84 -3.37 -20.94
N PHE A 89 -26.08 -4.14 -19.88
CA PHE A 89 -27.08 -5.19 -19.84
C PHE A 89 -28.46 -4.70 -19.37
N GLY A 90 -28.65 -3.39 -19.18
CA GLY A 90 -29.93 -2.81 -18.79
C GLY A 90 -30.36 -3.13 -17.35
N GLN A 91 -29.44 -3.58 -16.50
CA GLN A 91 -29.71 -3.83 -15.07
C GLN A 91 -29.77 -2.52 -14.29
N VAL A 92 -29.06 -1.50 -14.76
CA VAL A 92 -29.07 -0.15 -14.21
C VAL A 92 -29.35 0.81 -15.35
N ASN A 93 -30.40 1.62 -15.21
CA ASN A 93 -30.72 2.64 -16.19
C ASN A 93 -30.09 3.98 -15.76
N PRO A 94 -29.06 4.49 -16.47
CA PRO A 94 -28.42 5.76 -16.12
C PRO A 94 -29.35 6.97 -16.28
N ASP A 95 -30.43 6.84 -17.06
CA ASP A 95 -31.44 7.87 -17.24
C ASP A 95 -32.48 7.88 -16.10
N GLU A 96 -32.43 6.88 -15.21
CA GLU A 96 -33.23 6.82 -13.98
C GLU A 96 -32.35 7.05 -12.75
N PRO A 97 -32.20 8.30 -12.30
CA PRO A 97 -31.41 8.71 -11.14
C PRO A 97 -31.45 7.78 -9.92
N GLN A 98 -32.66 7.38 -9.55
CA GLN A 98 -32.88 6.60 -8.33
C GLN A 98 -32.31 5.19 -8.43
N THR A 99 -32.36 4.57 -9.61
CA THR A 99 -31.82 3.22 -9.82
C THR A 99 -30.31 3.22 -9.70
N LEU A 100 -29.66 4.21 -10.31
CA LEU A 100 -28.21 4.37 -10.28
C LEU A 100 -27.71 4.76 -8.89
N GLU A 101 -28.43 5.63 -8.18
CA GLU A 101 -28.13 5.97 -6.79
C GLU A 101 -28.19 4.75 -5.87
N HIS A 102 -29.26 3.96 -5.96
CA HIS A 102 -29.43 2.75 -5.16
C HIS A 102 -28.36 1.69 -5.51
N HIS A 103 -28.01 1.55 -6.79
CA HIS A 103 -26.93 0.68 -7.24
C HIS A 103 -25.58 1.09 -6.63
N ILE A 104 -25.23 2.38 -6.70
CA ILE A 104 -24.00 2.91 -6.10
C ILE A 104 -23.99 2.70 -4.58
N TRP A 105 -25.13 2.95 -3.91
CA TRP A 105 -25.25 2.74 -2.47
C TRP A 105 -25.04 1.27 -2.08
N GLY A 106 -25.68 0.35 -2.81
CA GLY A 106 -25.52 -1.09 -2.60
C GLY A 106 -24.07 -1.54 -2.81
N GLN A 107 -23.43 -1.03 -3.85
CA GLN A 107 -22.02 -1.25 -4.14
C GLN A 107 -21.12 -0.80 -2.97
N LEU A 108 -21.34 0.40 -2.44
CA LEU A 108 -20.56 0.89 -1.29
C LEU A 108 -20.73 0.00 -0.05
N ARG A 109 -21.91 -0.60 0.16
CA ARG A 109 -22.10 -1.60 1.23
C ARG A 109 -21.33 -2.89 0.97
N SER A 110 -21.36 -3.38 -0.26
CA SER A 110 -20.71 -4.64 -0.65
C SER A 110 -19.18 -4.55 -0.70
N PHE A 111 -18.62 -3.35 -0.92
CA PHE A 111 -17.19 -3.11 -1.02
C PHE A 111 -16.71 -2.15 0.09
N PRO A 112 -16.35 -2.65 1.29
CA PRO A 112 -16.01 -1.80 2.44
C PRO A 112 -14.83 -0.85 2.21
N TYR A 113 -13.90 -1.22 1.31
CA TYR A 113 -12.72 -0.43 0.96
C TYR A 113 -13.00 0.68 -0.06
N LEU A 114 -14.17 0.66 -0.72
CA LEU A 114 -14.55 1.70 -1.67
C LEU A 114 -15.03 2.92 -0.89
N THR A 115 -14.29 4.04 -1.02
CA THR A 115 -14.62 5.28 -0.33
C THR A 115 -15.77 6.01 -1.03
N SER A 116 -15.78 5.98 -2.36
CA SER A 116 -16.79 6.66 -3.15
C SER A 116 -16.89 6.11 -4.56
N SER A 117 -18.03 6.35 -5.19
CA SER A 117 -18.30 6.05 -6.59
C SER A 117 -19.13 7.19 -7.17
N TYR A 118 -18.81 7.60 -8.39
CA TYR A 118 -19.42 8.75 -9.04
C TYR A 118 -19.74 8.37 -10.48
N PHE A 119 -20.87 8.87 -10.97
CA PHE A 119 -21.27 8.82 -12.36
C PHE A 119 -21.59 10.24 -12.81
N GLY A 120 -21.07 10.64 -13.96
CA GLY A 120 -21.36 11.93 -14.55
C GLY A 120 -21.57 11.81 -16.04
N THR A 121 -22.48 12.63 -16.55
CA THR A 121 -22.95 12.62 -17.93
C THR A 121 -22.54 13.89 -18.67
N VAL A 122 -22.69 13.86 -19.99
CA VAL A 122 -22.29 14.95 -20.91
C VAL A 122 -23.13 16.23 -20.76
N ASP A 123 -24.37 16.10 -20.31
CA ASP A 123 -25.27 17.22 -19.99
C ASP A 123 -24.91 17.90 -18.66
N GLY A 124 -24.02 17.29 -17.87
CA GLY A 124 -23.54 17.82 -16.60
C GLY A 124 -24.19 17.16 -15.39
N TYR A 125 -25.13 16.24 -15.57
CA TYR A 125 -25.73 15.52 -14.46
C TYR A 125 -24.68 14.66 -13.71
N MET A 126 -24.84 14.56 -12.39
CA MET A 126 -24.01 13.72 -11.54
C MET A 126 -24.83 12.96 -10.49
N ILE A 127 -24.45 11.71 -10.26
CA ILE A 127 -24.80 10.91 -9.08
C ILE A 127 -23.53 10.41 -8.42
N SER A 128 -23.53 10.37 -7.10
CA SER A 128 -22.47 9.73 -6.36
C SER A 128 -22.92 9.14 -5.05
N GLY A 129 -22.13 8.22 -4.56
CA GLY A 129 -22.19 7.74 -3.18
C GLY A 129 -20.84 7.87 -2.53
N ARG A 130 -20.84 8.09 -1.22
CA ARG A 130 -19.64 8.20 -0.41
C ARG A 130 -19.83 7.58 0.96
N ARG A 131 -18.80 6.86 1.41
CA ARG A 131 -18.59 6.48 2.80
C ARG A 131 -17.93 7.62 3.57
N MET A 132 -18.59 8.07 4.62
CA MET A 132 -18.09 9.10 5.53
C MET A 132 -17.12 8.51 6.56
N PRO A 133 -16.32 9.33 7.25
CA PRO A 133 -15.37 8.86 8.26
C PRO A 133 -16.02 8.09 9.43
N ASP A 134 -17.28 8.39 9.75
CA ASP A 134 -18.10 7.69 10.75
C ASP A 134 -18.75 6.40 10.20
N LEU A 135 -18.34 5.97 9.00
CA LEU A 135 -18.84 4.81 8.26
C LEU A 135 -20.26 4.93 7.71
N SER A 136 -20.95 6.04 7.97
CA SER A 136 -22.25 6.30 7.36
C SER A 136 -22.12 6.43 5.84
N LEU A 137 -23.19 6.05 5.13
CA LEU A 137 -23.27 6.22 3.69
C LEU A 137 -24.07 7.47 3.36
N THR A 138 -23.57 8.18 2.37
CA THR A 138 -24.21 9.37 1.81
C THR A 138 -24.33 9.18 0.31
N VAL A 139 -25.35 9.82 -0.24
CA VAL A 139 -25.57 9.92 -1.69
C VAL A 139 -25.65 11.39 -2.05
N ALA A 140 -25.17 11.73 -3.24
CA ALA A 140 -25.24 13.09 -3.71
C ALA A 140 -25.63 13.14 -5.17
N THR A 141 -26.31 14.22 -5.53
CA THR A 141 -26.77 14.47 -6.89
C THR A 141 -26.56 15.94 -7.26
N GLU A 142 -26.28 16.18 -8.53
CA GLU A 142 -26.32 17.51 -9.13
C GLU A 142 -27.04 17.37 -10.47
N HIS A 143 -28.10 18.15 -10.66
CA HIS A 143 -28.98 18.08 -11.84
C HIS A 143 -29.56 19.47 -12.13
N PRO A 144 -29.95 19.79 -13.37
CA PRO A 144 -30.68 21.02 -13.65
C PRO A 144 -31.90 21.26 -12.75
N SER A 145 -32.62 20.19 -12.35
CA SER A 145 -33.76 20.29 -11.41
C SER A 145 -33.38 20.69 -9.99
N THR A 146 -32.12 20.55 -9.57
CA THR A 146 -31.62 21.05 -8.27
C THR A 146 -31.20 22.52 -8.36
N GLY A 147 -31.40 23.17 -9.52
CA GLY A 147 -30.89 24.50 -9.81
C GLY A 147 -29.37 24.51 -10.00
N GLY A 148 -28.78 23.40 -10.47
CA GLY A 148 -27.33 23.24 -10.65
C GLY A 148 -26.55 23.17 -9.35
N LYS A 149 -27.22 22.81 -8.25
CA LYS A 149 -26.60 22.66 -6.92
C LYS A 149 -26.27 21.20 -6.67
N PHE A 150 -25.10 20.98 -6.10
CA PHE A 150 -24.72 19.70 -5.53
C PHE A 150 -25.44 19.53 -4.18
N LEU A 151 -26.28 18.51 -4.09
CA LEU A 151 -27.03 18.15 -2.88
C LEU A 151 -26.54 16.81 -2.37
N ARG A 152 -26.13 16.73 -1.10
CA ARG A 152 -25.76 15.47 -0.45
C ARG A 152 -26.69 15.16 0.70
N TYR A 153 -27.10 13.91 0.79
CA TYR A 153 -27.99 13.38 1.79
C TYR A 153 -27.33 12.22 2.53
N TYR A 154 -27.64 12.06 3.81
CA TYR A 154 -27.47 10.76 4.47
C TYR A 154 -28.41 9.74 3.85
N THR A 155 -28.07 8.46 3.99
CA THR A 155 -28.96 7.35 3.61
C THR A 155 -29.39 6.53 4.81
N ASN A 156 -30.62 6.00 4.77
CA ASN A 156 -31.07 4.99 5.72
C ASN A 156 -30.51 3.59 5.38
N ASN A 157 -30.92 2.57 6.14
CA ASN A 157 -30.46 1.19 5.97
C ASN A 157 -30.97 0.50 4.69
N GLN A 158 -31.86 1.17 3.95
CA GLN A 158 -32.44 0.75 2.68
C GLN A 158 -31.84 1.55 1.50
N GLY A 159 -30.93 2.49 1.76
CA GLY A 159 -30.32 3.31 0.72
C GLY A 159 -31.21 4.45 0.22
N GLU A 160 -32.27 4.77 0.94
CA GLU A 160 -33.12 5.92 0.64
C GLU A 160 -32.54 7.18 1.27
N ARG A 161 -32.73 8.32 0.59
CA ARG A 161 -32.29 9.63 1.09
C ARG A 161 -32.99 9.98 2.40
N GLY A 162 -32.20 10.36 3.39
CA GLY A 162 -32.66 10.92 4.66
C GLY A 162 -32.38 12.41 4.74
N GLU A 163 -31.76 12.84 5.84
CA GLU A 163 -31.43 14.23 6.10
C GLU A 163 -30.47 14.81 5.05
N LEU A 164 -30.77 16.04 4.60
CA LEU A 164 -29.91 16.83 3.74
C LEU A 164 -28.69 17.29 4.54
N LEU A 165 -27.51 16.80 4.15
CA LEU A 165 -26.25 17.10 4.82
C LEU A 165 -25.61 18.37 4.28
N GLU A 166 -25.55 18.54 2.95
CA GLU A 166 -24.84 19.65 2.33
C GLU A 166 -25.49 20.12 1.02
N VAL A 167 -25.38 21.43 0.79
CA VAL A 167 -25.76 22.11 -0.46
C VAL A 167 -24.58 22.96 -0.92
N LEU A 168 -24.02 22.65 -2.08
CA LEU A 168 -22.87 23.38 -2.63
C LEU A 168 -23.19 23.88 -4.04
N PRO A 169 -22.86 25.14 -4.37
CA PRO A 169 -23.01 25.66 -5.72
C PRO A 169 -21.87 25.18 -6.64
N ASP A 170 -22.02 25.38 -7.94
CA ASP A 170 -20.95 25.33 -8.95
C ASP A 170 -20.20 23.99 -9.07
N TYR A 171 -20.85 22.88 -8.74
CA TYR A 171 -20.32 21.56 -9.11
C TYR A 171 -20.56 21.34 -10.60
N ASN A 172 -19.54 20.84 -11.29
CA ASN A 172 -19.68 20.40 -12.68
C ASN A 172 -18.76 19.19 -12.88
N PRO A 173 -19.30 17.99 -13.17
CA PRO A 173 -18.50 16.79 -13.35
C PRO A 173 -17.54 16.92 -14.55
N ARG A 174 -17.92 17.67 -15.59
CA ARG A 174 -17.19 17.75 -16.87
C ARG A 174 -15.84 18.45 -16.79
N VAL A 175 -15.68 19.32 -15.78
CA VAL A 175 -14.40 20.00 -15.56
C VAL A 175 -13.48 19.21 -14.62
N ARG A 176 -13.96 18.12 -14.02
CA ARG A 176 -13.20 17.36 -13.03
C ARG A 176 -12.12 16.48 -13.71
N PRO A 177 -10.96 16.29 -13.07
CA PRO A 177 -9.87 15.49 -13.64
C PRO A 177 -10.27 14.07 -14.00
N TRP A 178 -11.06 13.40 -13.16
CA TRP A 178 -11.56 12.04 -13.43
C TRP A 178 -12.39 11.96 -14.71
N TYR A 179 -13.28 12.93 -14.94
CA TYR A 179 -14.14 12.97 -16.12
C TYR A 179 -13.30 13.21 -17.38
N LYS A 180 -12.43 14.22 -17.34
CA LYS A 180 -11.55 14.55 -18.47
C LYS A 180 -10.61 13.40 -18.82
N ALA A 181 -10.02 12.74 -17.83
CA ALA A 181 -9.13 11.61 -18.04
C ALA A 181 -9.84 10.47 -18.78
N ALA A 182 -11.06 10.11 -18.32
CA ALA A 182 -11.86 9.06 -18.97
C ALA A 182 -12.22 9.42 -20.41
N ILE A 183 -12.63 10.66 -20.68
CA ILE A 183 -12.97 11.13 -22.04
C ILE A 183 -11.75 11.13 -22.97
N VAL A 184 -10.58 11.57 -22.48
CA VAL A 184 -9.36 11.61 -23.28
C VAL A 184 -8.83 10.20 -23.57
N ALA A 185 -8.87 9.30 -22.59
CA ALA A 185 -8.37 7.94 -22.76
C ALA A 185 -9.31 7.05 -23.58
N GLY A 186 -10.64 7.24 -23.46
CA GLY A 186 -11.64 6.38 -24.11
C GLY A 186 -11.72 4.96 -23.54
N GLU A 187 -11.00 4.68 -22.47
CA GLU A 187 -10.92 3.38 -21.80
C GLU A 187 -10.79 3.58 -20.27
N PRO A 188 -10.99 2.52 -19.45
CA PRO A 188 -10.80 2.61 -18.01
C PRO A 188 -9.40 3.11 -17.65
N THR A 189 -9.32 4.27 -16.98
CA THR A 189 -8.06 4.95 -16.70
C THR A 189 -8.03 5.59 -15.32
N TRP A 190 -6.85 5.95 -14.87
CA TRP A 190 -6.64 6.75 -13.66
C TRP A 190 -6.58 8.23 -14.01
N SER A 191 -7.09 9.06 -13.12
CA SER A 191 -6.89 10.50 -13.24
C SER A 191 -5.60 10.93 -12.52
N PRO A 192 -5.03 12.09 -12.88
CA PRO A 192 -4.00 12.71 -12.05
C PRO A 192 -4.55 12.98 -10.65
N ILE A 193 -3.71 12.91 -9.62
CA ILE A 193 -4.11 13.21 -8.24
C ILE A 193 -4.73 14.62 -8.18
N TYR A 194 -5.92 14.73 -7.58
CA TYR A 194 -6.67 15.99 -7.52
C TYR A 194 -7.39 16.19 -6.18
N PRO A 195 -7.63 17.44 -5.75
CA PRO A 195 -8.45 17.69 -4.58
C PRO A 195 -9.93 17.42 -4.89
N GLU A 196 -10.54 16.56 -4.10
CA GLU A 196 -11.98 16.30 -4.13
C GLU A 196 -12.79 17.57 -3.92
N PHE A 197 -13.97 17.64 -4.54
CA PHE A 197 -14.77 18.87 -4.55
C PHE A 197 -15.17 19.33 -3.14
N VAL A 198 -15.61 18.39 -2.32
CA VAL A 198 -16.17 18.66 -0.99
C VAL A 198 -15.07 18.70 0.06
N THR A 199 -14.40 17.58 0.28
CA THR A 199 -13.49 17.39 1.41
C THR A 199 -12.12 18.03 1.18
N LYS A 200 -11.82 18.41 -0.07
CA LYS A 200 -10.50 18.85 -0.53
C LYS A 200 -9.37 17.84 -0.27
N ARG A 201 -9.71 16.60 0.13
CA ARG A 201 -8.75 15.49 0.22
C ARG A 201 -8.31 15.07 -1.17
N LEU A 202 -7.13 14.49 -1.27
CA LEU A 202 -6.60 14.00 -2.53
C LEU A 202 -7.37 12.74 -2.97
N GLY A 203 -7.87 12.77 -4.19
CA GLY A 203 -8.43 11.63 -4.92
C GLY A 203 -7.61 11.35 -6.18
N ILE A 204 -7.90 10.22 -6.82
CA ILE A 204 -7.33 9.75 -8.09
C ILE A 204 -8.44 9.23 -9.00
#